data_AF-D7MK06-F1
#
_entry.id   AF-D7MK06-F1
#
_cell.length_a   1.000
_cell.length_b   1.000
_cell.length_c   1.000
_cell.angle_alpha   90.00
_cell.angle_beta   90.00
_cell.angle_gamma   90.00
#
_symmetry.space_group_name_H-M   'P 1'
#
loop_
_entity.id
_entity.type
_entity.pdbx_description
1 polymer ?
#
loop_
_entity_poly.entity_id
_entity_poly.type
_entity_poly.pdbx_seq_one_letter_code
_entity_poly.pdbx_strand_id
1 'polypeptide(L)'
;MEVIEQRRSKSERENPPLVFVHGSYHAAWCWAEHWLPFFSSSGFDSYAVSLLGQGESDEPLGTVAGTLQEWKMRFQNFQGLYLFARFHLRVTLSLAAKGFQKSIPLCRETFFSQAMDDQLVKRYQDLMTESSRMPLFDLRKLNASLPVPKPMENSTKVLVLGAKDDFIVDDEGLKETGWFYCVEPVCIEGVAHDMMLDCSWKKGAEVKERKVKC
;
A
#
# COMPACT_ATOMS: atom_id res chain seq x y z
N MET A 1 -15.79 7.93 -5.90
CA MET A 1 -14.72 6.88 -5.76
C MET A 1 -13.94 6.82 -7.06
N GLU A 2 -12.67 7.23 -7.01
CA GLU A 2 -11.74 7.16 -8.13
C GLU A 2 -11.21 5.74 -8.34
N VAL A 3 -11.16 5.30 -9.61
CA VAL A 3 -10.57 4.02 -10.03
C VAL A 3 -9.74 4.25 -11.31
N ILE A 4 -8.49 3.81 -11.28
CA ILE A 4 -7.62 3.73 -12.47
C ILE A 4 -7.62 2.29 -12.94
N GLU A 5 -7.94 2.05 -14.20
CA GLU A 5 -7.96 0.72 -14.80
C GLU A 5 -6.90 0.55 -15.90
N GLN A 6 -6.33 -0.64 -15.96
CA GLN A 6 -5.52 -1.08 -17.10
C GLN A 6 -5.91 -2.49 -17.51
N ARG A 7 -6.40 -2.60 -18.75
CA ARG A 7 -6.87 -3.85 -19.34
C ARG A 7 -5.70 -4.74 -19.71
N ARG A 8 -5.86 -6.04 -19.50
CA ARG A 8 -4.84 -7.03 -19.86
C ARG A 8 -4.52 -7.00 -21.35
N SER A 9 -3.27 -7.29 -21.69
CA SER A 9 -2.90 -7.65 -23.05
C SER A 9 -3.65 -8.92 -23.47
N LYS A 10 -3.95 -9.08 -24.78
CA LYS A 10 -4.58 -10.30 -25.29
C LYS A 10 -3.69 -11.49 -24.96
N SER A 11 -4.19 -12.38 -24.11
CA SER A 11 -3.51 -13.61 -23.66
C SER A 11 -4.49 -14.77 -23.70
N GLU A 12 -4.00 -15.98 -23.97
CA GLU A 12 -4.83 -17.20 -23.96
C GLU A 12 -5.31 -17.61 -22.56
N ARG A 13 -4.71 -17.04 -21.50
CA ARG A 13 -5.06 -17.33 -20.11
C ARG A 13 -6.00 -16.26 -19.56
N GLU A 14 -7.12 -16.69 -18.97
CA GLU A 14 -7.98 -15.82 -18.17
C GLU A 14 -7.50 -15.82 -16.72
N ASN A 15 -6.60 -14.88 -16.40
CA ASN A 15 -6.19 -14.66 -15.02
C ASN A 15 -7.28 -13.85 -14.26
N PRO A 16 -7.47 -14.09 -12.96
CA PRO A 16 -8.37 -13.26 -12.16
C PRO A 16 -7.89 -11.80 -12.12
N PRO A 17 -8.80 -10.81 -12.02
CA PRO A 17 -8.43 -9.41 -11.95
C PRO A 17 -7.65 -9.11 -10.66
N LEU A 18 -6.72 -8.16 -10.74
CA LEU A 18 -5.97 -7.64 -9.61
C LEU A 18 -6.52 -6.28 -9.19
N VAL A 19 -6.86 -6.15 -7.90
CA VAL A 19 -7.23 -4.87 -7.29
C VAL A 19 -6.10 -4.43 -6.37
N PHE A 20 -5.64 -3.19 -6.55
CA PHE A 20 -4.59 -2.56 -5.77
C PHE A 20 -5.20 -1.48 -4.88
N VAL A 21 -4.87 -1.55 -3.58
CA VAL A 21 -5.36 -0.62 -2.55
C VAL A 21 -4.15 0.03 -1.92
N HIS A 22 -4.11 1.36 -1.89
CA HIS A 22 -2.98 2.12 -1.35
C HIS A 22 -3.06 2.29 0.18
N GLY A 23 -1.93 2.67 0.78
CA GLY A 23 -1.82 3.05 2.19
C GLY A 23 -2.06 4.54 2.44
N SER A 24 -1.71 5.02 3.64
CA SER A 24 -1.82 6.46 3.97
C SER A 24 -0.97 7.32 3.03
N TYR A 25 -1.40 8.57 2.81
CA TYR A 25 -0.69 9.58 2.01
C TYR A 25 -0.61 9.31 0.51
N HIS A 26 -1.27 8.27 0.03
CA HIS A 26 -1.28 7.88 -1.37
C HIS A 26 -2.70 7.87 -1.93
N ALA A 27 -2.80 7.67 -3.24
CA ALA A 27 -4.04 7.38 -3.96
C ALA A 27 -3.76 6.37 -5.08
N ALA A 28 -4.73 6.08 -5.95
CA ALA A 28 -4.59 5.08 -7.01
C ALA A 28 -3.34 5.26 -7.91
N TRP A 29 -2.87 6.50 -8.07
CA TRP A 29 -1.70 6.87 -8.87
C TRP A 29 -0.42 6.10 -8.48
N CYS A 30 -0.26 5.70 -7.23
CA CYS A 30 0.98 5.05 -6.78
C CYS A 30 1.18 3.67 -7.41
N TRP A 31 0.10 3.03 -7.85
CA TRP A 31 0.15 1.76 -8.57
C TRP A 31 0.23 1.96 -10.08
N ALA A 32 -0.33 3.07 -10.58
CA ALA A 32 -0.53 3.34 -12.00
C ALA A 32 0.77 3.50 -12.78
N GLU A 33 1.85 3.96 -12.14
CA GLU A 33 3.08 4.30 -12.84
C GLU A 33 3.87 3.07 -13.32
N HIS A 34 3.94 2.02 -12.50
CA HIS A 34 4.77 0.85 -12.79
C HIS A 34 4.01 -0.46 -12.72
N TRP A 35 3.22 -0.66 -11.65
CA TRP A 35 2.63 -1.96 -11.37
C TRP A 35 1.41 -2.27 -12.25
N LEU A 36 0.49 -1.33 -12.48
CA LEU A 36 -0.62 -1.56 -13.43
C LEU A 36 -0.11 -1.94 -14.83
N PRO A 37 0.86 -1.20 -15.42
CA PRO A 37 1.40 -1.56 -16.74
C PRO A 37 2.08 -2.92 -16.73
N PHE A 38 2.86 -3.23 -15.69
CA PHE A 38 3.53 -4.51 -15.56
C PHE A 38 2.52 -5.67 -15.53
N PHE A 39 1.56 -5.65 -14.60
CA PHE A 39 0.61 -6.77 -14.45
C PHE A 39 -0.36 -6.91 -15.62
N SER A 40 -0.81 -5.80 -16.20
CA SER A 40 -1.63 -5.84 -17.42
C SER A 40 -0.90 -6.42 -18.61
N SER A 41 0.40 -6.11 -18.78
CA SER A 41 1.24 -6.74 -19.79
C SER A 41 1.45 -8.24 -19.55
N SER A 42 1.44 -8.66 -18.28
CA SER A 42 1.51 -10.06 -17.83
C SER A 42 0.18 -10.82 -17.88
N GLY A 43 -0.88 -10.21 -18.43
CA GLY A 43 -2.17 -10.86 -18.67
C GLY A 43 -3.20 -10.72 -17.54
N PHE A 44 -3.06 -9.73 -16.65
CA PHE A 44 -4.02 -9.47 -15.56
C PHE A 44 -4.79 -8.16 -15.78
N ASP A 45 -6.12 -8.21 -15.75
CA ASP A 45 -6.88 -6.95 -15.64
C ASP A 45 -6.54 -6.31 -14.29
N SER A 46 -6.09 -5.07 -14.30
CA SER A 46 -5.51 -4.41 -13.13
C SER A 46 -6.26 -3.13 -12.81
N TYR A 47 -6.67 -2.98 -11.56
CA TYR A 47 -7.46 -1.85 -11.08
C TYR A 47 -6.83 -1.28 -9.82
N ALA A 48 -6.62 0.03 -9.74
CA ALA A 48 -6.24 0.73 -8.53
C ALA A 48 -7.36 1.64 -8.06
N VAL A 49 -7.65 1.62 -6.76
CA VAL A 49 -8.74 2.42 -6.16
C VAL A 49 -8.18 3.46 -5.22
N SER A 50 -8.74 4.67 -5.25
CA SER A 50 -8.45 5.69 -4.23
C SER A 50 -9.45 5.60 -3.09
N LEU A 51 -8.94 5.43 -1.88
CA LEU A 51 -9.71 5.48 -0.63
C LEU A 51 -10.34 6.87 -0.45
N LEU A 52 -11.49 6.94 0.22
CA LEU A 52 -12.17 8.22 0.47
C LEU A 52 -11.25 9.26 1.12
N GLY A 53 -11.44 10.52 0.74
CA GLY A 53 -10.61 11.63 1.19
C GLY A 53 -9.15 11.57 0.73
N GLN A 54 -8.79 10.65 -0.19
CA GLN A 54 -7.51 10.63 -0.87
C GLN A 54 -7.66 10.76 -2.39
N GLY A 55 -6.67 11.37 -3.04
CA GLY A 55 -6.66 11.57 -4.49
C GLY A 55 -7.90 12.34 -4.96
N GLU A 56 -8.55 11.83 -6.01
CA GLU A 56 -9.79 12.39 -6.56
C GLU A 56 -11.06 11.73 -6.00
N SER A 57 -10.94 10.95 -4.92
CA SER A 57 -12.11 10.38 -4.23
C SER A 57 -12.81 11.39 -3.32
N ASP A 58 -14.12 11.21 -3.18
CA ASP A 58 -14.99 12.09 -2.39
C ASP A 58 -14.51 12.26 -0.93
N GLU A 59 -14.70 13.47 -0.39
CA GLU A 59 -14.36 13.80 0.98
C GLU A 59 -15.55 13.55 1.93
N PRO A 60 -15.39 12.72 2.97
CA PRO A 60 -16.42 12.57 3.99
C PRO A 60 -16.48 13.82 4.87
N LEU A 61 -17.64 14.05 5.51
CA LEU A 61 -17.86 15.18 6.43
C LEU A 61 -17.01 15.12 7.72
N GLY A 62 -16.31 14.01 7.96
CA GLY A 62 -15.51 13.78 9.18
C GLY A 62 -14.11 14.40 9.13
N THR A 63 -13.40 14.34 10.27
CA THR A 63 -11.99 14.78 10.38
C THR A 63 -10.98 13.74 9.89
N VAL A 64 -11.44 12.53 9.59
CA VAL A 64 -10.68 11.40 9.03
C VAL A 64 -11.53 10.68 7.99
N ALA A 65 -10.89 9.95 7.08
CA ALA A 65 -11.59 9.26 5.99
C ALA A 65 -12.53 8.14 6.45
N GLY A 66 -12.27 7.57 7.63
CA GLY A 66 -13.14 6.58 8.27
C GLY A 66 -12.53 5.95 9.52
N THR A 67 -13.33 5.16 10.22
CA THR A 67 -12.94 4.28 11.32
C THR A 67 -12.59 2.89 10.83
N LEU A 68 -11.86 2.12 11.63
CA LEU A 68 -11.56 0.72 11.31
C LEU A 68 -12.81 -0.12 11.03
N GLN A 69 -13.88 0.11 11.77
CA GLN A 69 -15.14 -0.62 11.60
C GLN A 69 -15.79 -0.31 10.25
N GLU A 70 -15.78 0.95 9.82
CA GLU A 70 -16.32 1.37 8.52
C GLU A 70 -15.48 0.84 7.36
N TRP A 71 -14.15 0.86 7.49
CA TRP A 71 -13.25 0.25 6.52
C TRP A 71 -13.46 -1.27 6.43
N LYS A 72 -13.58 -1.95 7.58
CA LYS A 72 -13.95 -3.38 7.62
C LYS A 72 -15.24 -3.66 6.86
N MET A 73 -16.31 -2.91 7.13
CA MET A 73 -17.59 -3.10 6.44
C MET A 73 -17.50 -2.85 4.93
N ARG A 74 -16.70 -1.87 4.49
CA ARG A 74 -16.52 -1.58 3.05
C ARG A 74 -15.72 -2.64 2.31
N PHE A 75 -14.74 -3.24 2.97
CA PHE A 75 -13.91 -4.31 2.39
C PHE A 75 -14.44 -5.72 2.67
N GLN A 76 -15.55 -5.88 3.40
CA GLN A 76 -16.17 -7.20 3.64
C GLN A 76 -16.48 -7.97 2.34
N ASN A 77 -16.74 -7.26 1.24
CA ASN A 77 -16.98 -7.85 -0.08
C ASN A 77 -15.76 -7.79 -1.02
N PHE A 78 -14.68 -7.11 -0.63
CA PHE A 78 -13.42 -7.10 -1.37
C PHE A 78 -12.53 -8.21 -0.82
N GLN A 79 -12.36 -9.25 -1.64
CA GLN A 79 -11.49 -10.38 -1.38
C GLN A 79 -10.03 -9.92 -1.47
N GLY A 80 -9.49 -9.29 -0.43
CA GLY A 80 -8.05 -9.00 -0.35
C GLY A 80 -7.67 -7.78 0.48
N LEU A 81 -6.72 -8.03 1.39
CA LEU A 81 -5.77 -7.11 2.02
C LEU A 81 -6.27 -6.29 3.22
N TYR A 82 -5.82 -6.67 4.42
CA TYR A 82 -5.67 -5.74 5.54
C TYR A 82 -4.17 -5.57 5.81
N LEU A 83 -3.67 -4.35 5.69
CA LEU A 83 -2.29 -4.02 6.04
C LEU A 83 -2.26 -3.63 7.52
N PHE A 84 -1.66 -4.46 8.37
CA PHE A 84 -1.33 -4.09 9.75
C PHE A 84 0.09 -4.50 10.06
N ALA A 85 1.00 -3.54 9.95
CA ALA A 85 2.32 -3.63 10.54
C ALA A 85 2.31 -2.84 11.86
N ARG A 86 2.97 -3.35 12.91
CA ARG A 86 3.33 -2.51 14.05
C ARG A 86 4.28 -1.43 13.55
N PHE A 87 3.79 -0.20 13.52
CA PHE A 87 4.62 0.96 13.23
C PHE A 87 5.52 1.25 14.43
N HIS A 88 6.82 1.40 14.20
CA HIS A 88 7.75 1.82 15.23
C HIS A 88 7.30 3.20 15.78
N LEU A 89 7.30 3.43 17.10
CA LEU A 89 6.71 4.64 17.70
C LEU A 89 7.26 5.96 17.11
N ARG A 90 8.55 5.96 16.72
CA ARG A 90 9.22 7.10 16.06
C ARG A 90 8.68 7.38 14.66
N VAL A 91 8.29 6.33 13.92
CA VAL A 91 7.66 6.41 12.59
C VAL A 91 6.22 6.92 12.71
N THR A 92 5.47 6.45 13.71
CA THR A 92 4.11 6.96 13.98
C THR A 92 4.12 8.47 14.24
N LEU A 93 5.14 8.96 14.97
CA LEU A 93 5.32 10.39 15.23
C LEU A 93 5.78 11.16 13.98
N SER A 94 6.70 10.63 13.18
CA SER A 94 7.18 11.32 11.97
C SER A 94 6.11 11.41 10.88
N LEU A 95 5.33 10.35 10.68
CA LEU A 95 4.17 10.32 9.79
C LEU A 95 3.08 11.26 10.30
N ALA A 96 2.76 11.24 11.60
CA ALA A 96 1.77 12.16 12.19
C ALA A 96 2.19 13.64 12.06
N ALA A 97 3.49 13.94 12.17
CA ALA A 97 4.04 15.27 11.99
C ALA A 97 4.10 15.73 10.52
N LYS A 98 3.87 14.82 9.56
CA LYS A 98 3.93 15.07 8.11
C LYS A 98 5.22 15.75 7.64
N GLY A 99 6.33 15.52 8.35
CA GLY A 99 7.62 16.16 8.03
C GLY A 99 8.11 15.80 6.63
N PHE A 100 7.83 14.58 6.18
CA PHE A 100 8.15 14.09 4.84
C PHE A 100 7.50 14.93 3.72
N GLN A 101 6.38 15.61 3.97
CA GLN A 101 5.73 16.47 2.96
C GLN A 101 6.52 17.77 2.70
N LYS A 102 7.43 18.14 3.61
CA LYS A 102 8.16 19.41 3.56
C LYS A 102 9.66 19.26 3.34
N SER A 103 10.18 18.03 3.37
CA SER A 103 11.63 17.74 3.32
C SER A 103 11.89 16.56 2.40
N ILE A 104 12.59 16.82 1.28
CA ILE A 104 12.98 15.77 0.32
C ILE A 104 13.83 14.69 0.99
N PRO A 105 14.88 15.01 1.79
CA PRO A 105 15.67 13.99 2.47
C PRO A 105 14.81 13.09 3.38
N LEU A 106 13.88 13.68 4.13
CA LEU A 106 12.99 12.92 5.01
C LEU A 106 11.98 12.09 4.22
N CYS A 107 11.46 12.61 3.11
CA CYS A 107 10.61 11.85 2.19
C CYS A 107 11.34 10.63 1.63
N ARG A 108 12.58 10.81 1.16
CA ARG A 108 13.41 9.70 0.69
C ARG A 108 13.63 8.67 1.78
N GLU A 109 14.15 9.08 2.94
CA GLU A 109 14.41 8.17 4.06
C GLU A 109 13.16 7.39 4.49
N THR A 110 11.98 8.02 4.44
CA THR A 110 10.74 7.40 4.87
C THR A 110 10.19 6.40 3.84
N PHE A 111 10.28 6.70 2.54
CA PHE A 111 9.52 5.96 1.51
C PHE A 111 10.37 5.27 0.44
N PHE A 112 11.58 5.75 0.17
CA PHE A 112 12.33 5.40 -1.04
C PHE A 112 13.77 4.97 -0.74
N SER A 113 14.35 4.19 -1.65
CA SER A 113 15.75 3.82 -1.59
C SER A 113 16.64 5.06 -1.71
N GLN A 114 17.83 5.01 -1.09
CA GLN A 114 18.79 6.12 -1.18
C GLN A 114 19.23 6.43 -2.61
N ALA A 115 19.16 5.46 -3.52
CA ALA A 115 19.46 5.61 -4.94
C ALA A 115 18.36 6.32 -5.75
N MET A 116 17.23 6.66 -5.14
CA MET A 116 16.12 7.33 -5.82
C MET A 116 16.50 8.77 -6.19
N ASP A 117 16.29 9.12 -7.46
CA ASP A 117 16.53 10.45 -8.00
C ASP A 117 15.71 11.53 -7.27
N ASP A 118 16.35 12.65 -6.95
CA ASP A 118 15.76 13.76 -6.19
C ASP A 118 14.54 14.39 -6.88
N GLN A 119 14.51 14.46 -8.21
CA GLN A 119 13.36 15.00 -8.94
C GLN A 119 12.18 14.04 -8.84
N LEU A 120 12.42 12.73 -8.91
CA LEU A 120 11.39 11.72 -8.69
C LEU A 120 10.87 11.73 -7.26
N VAL A 121 11.75 11.77 -6.26
CA VAL A 121 11.34 11.89 -4.84
C VAL A 121 10.51 13.16 -4.63
N LYS A 122 10.91 14.28 -5.22
CA LYS A 122 10.16 15.54 -5.13
C LYS A 122 8.78 15.41 -5.78
N ARG A 123 8.69 14.83 -6.98
CA ARG A 123 7.40 14.60 -7.66
C ARG A 123 6.46 13.74 -6.80
N TYR A 124 6.96 12.65 -6.22
CA TYR A 124 6.15 11.79 -5.36
C TYR A 124 5.78 12.47 -4.05
N GLN A 125 6.67 13.25 -3.44
CA GLN A 125 6.36 14.07 -2.27
C GLN A 125 5.19 15.04 -2.55
N ASP A 126 5.22 15.70 -3.71
CA ASP A 126 4.16 16.64 -4.10
C ASP A 126 2.83 15.89 -4.28
N LEU A 127 2.84 14.74 -4.97
CA LEU A 127 1.66 13.87 -5.10
C LEU A 127 1.13 13.38 -3.74
N MET A 128 2.01 12.99 -2.81
CA MET A 128 1.61 12.59 -1.45
C MET A 128 0.97 13.74 -0.67
N THR A 129 1.41 14.97 -0.93
CA THR A 129 0.88 16.17 -0.29
C THR A 129 -0.50 16.51 -0.83
N GLU A 130 -0.66 16.48 -2.15
CA GLU A 130 -1.92 16.77 -2.85
C GLU A 130 -2.98 15.69 -2.60
N SER A 131 -2.56 14.43 -2.52
CA SER A 131 -3.45 13.28 -2.37
C SER A 131 -3.95 13.08 -0.95
N SER A 132 -3.37 13.74 0.06
CA SER A 132 -3.68 13.47 1.47
C SER A 132 -4.30 14.65 2.20
N ARG A 133 -5.50 14.99 1.74
CA ARG A 133 -6.32 16.09 2.28
C ARG A 133 -6.73 15.86 3.73
N MET A 134 -6.95 14.58 4.11
CA MET A 134 -7.23 14.17 5.49
C MET A 134 -6.54 12.85 5.85
N PRO A 135 -6.32 12.53 7.13
CA PRO A 135 -5.80 11.23 7.55
C PRO A 135 -6.79 10.08 7.24
N LEU A 136 -6.27 8.90 6.88
CA LEU A 136 -7.12 7.72 6.65
C LEU A 136 -7.82 7.20 7.92
N PHE A 137 -7.14 7.32 9.06
CA PHE A 137 -7.57 6.80 10.34
C PHE A 137 -7.31 7.81 11.47
N ASP A 138 -8.16 7.76 12.49
CA ASP A 138 -7.85 8.36 13.79
C ASP A 138 -6.91 7.42 14.55
N LEU A 139 -5.65 7.82 14.72
CA LEU A 139 -4.61 7.00 15.37
C LEU A 139 -4.96 6.63 16.82
N ARG A 140 -5.70 7.48 17.55
CA ARG A 140 -6.10 7.19 18.94
C ARG A 140 -7.16 6.09 18.95
N LYS A 141 -8.15 6.19 18.07
CA LYS A 141 -9.20 5.16 17.93
C LYS A 141 -8.65 3.85 17.37
N LEU A 142 -7.68 3.92 16.46
CA LEU A 142 -6.94 2.77 15.93
C LEU A 142 -6.25 2.01 17.08
N ASN A 143 -5.47 2.71 17.90
CA ASN A 143 -4.80 2.12 19.06
C ASN A 143 -5.79 1.52 20.07
N ALA A 144 -6.92 2.20 20.32
CA ALA A 144 -7.95 1.70 21.23
C ALA A 144 -8.70 0.46 20.70
N SER A 145 -8.58 0.14 19.41
CA SER A 145 -9.23 -1.01 18.77
C SER A 145 -8.33 -2.24 18.71
N LEU A 146 -7.15 -2.20 19.33
CA LEU A 146 -6.23 -3.32 19.43
C LEU A 146 -6.57 -4.22 20.64
N PRO A 147 -6.38 -5.55 20.54
CA PRO A 147 -5.89 -6.30 19.37
C PRO A 147 -6.98 -6.50 18.31
N VAL A 148 -6.59 -6.46 17.04
CA VAL A 148 -7.49 -6.75 15.93
C VAL A 148 -7.86 -8.24 15.96
N PRO A 149 -9.16 -8.61 15.88
CA PRO A 149 -9.54 -10.02 15.78
C PRO A 149 -8.95 -10.65 14.52
N LYS A 150 -8.53 -11.92 14.62
CA LYS A 150 -8.02 -12.68 13.47
C LYS A 150 -9.05 -12.70 12.34
N PRO A 151 -8.61 -12.73 11.07
CA PRO A 151 -9.52 -12.90 9.95
C PRO A 151 -10.32 -14.19 10.16
N MET A 152 -11.63 -14.15 9.89
CA MET A 152 -12.42 -15.37 9.77
C MET A 152 -11.81 -16.22 8.64
N GLU A 153 -11.81 -17.55 8.77
CA GLU A 153 -11.40 -18.43 7.68
C GLU A 153 -12.18 -18.08 6.40
N ASN A 154 -11.45 -17.56 5.42
CA ASN A 154 -11.96 -17.16 4.13
C ASN A 154 -11.10 -17.82 3.03
N SER A 155 -11.72 -18.11 1.90
CA SER A 155 -11.09 -18.83 0.77
C SER A 155 -10.02 -18.02 0.02
N THR A 156 -9.73 -16.79 0.47
CA THR A 156 -8.78 -15.90 -0.19
C THR A 156 -7.35 -16.32 0.11
N LYS A 157 -6.57 -16.64 -0.93
CA LYS A 157 -5.12 -16.83 -0.79
C LYS A 157 -4.47 -15.48 -0.46
N VAL A 158 -3.76 -15.40 0.66
CA VAL A 158 -3.03 -14.19 1.08
C VAL A 158 -1.55 -14.32 0.76
N LEU A 159 -0.96 -13.26 0.20
CA LEU A 159 0.49 -13.10 0.09
C LEU A 159 0.88 -11.88 0.91
N VAL A 160 1.83 -12.05 1.82
CA VAL A 160 2.45 -10.96 2.58
C VAL A 160 3.82 -10.68 1.96
N LEU A 161 3.99 -9.45 1.47
CA LEU A 161 5.22 -8.97 0.84
C LEU A 161 5.72 -7.75 1.62
N GLY A 162 7.00 -7.74 1.96
CA GLY A 162 7.65 -6.63 2.63
C GLY A 162 9.02 -6.30 2.02
N ALA A 163 9.53 -5.15 2.41
CA ALA A 163 10.80 -4.60 1.97
C ALA A 163 11.82 -4.67 3.11
N LYS A 164 13.06 -5.10 2.83
CA LYS A 164 14.11 -5.22 3.84
C LYS A 164 14.61 -3.87 4.31
N ASP A 165 14.62 -2.90 3.41
CA ASP A 165 15.12 -1.53 3.65
C ASP A 165 13.95 -0.58 3.97
N ASP A 166 12.83 -1.13 4.45
CA ASP A 166 11.65 -0.38 4.86
C ASP A 166 11.91 0.31 6.21
N PHE A 167 11.84 1.64 6.20
CA PHE A 167 12.02 2.47 7.40
C PHE A 167 10.76 2.50 8.29
N ILE A 168 9.59 2.24 7.71
CA ILE A 168 8.28 2.36 8.36
C ILE A 168 7.90 1.05 9.05
N VAL A 169 8.11 -0.07 8.36
CA VAL A 169 7.76 -1.43 8.80
C VAL A 169 9.01 -2.28 8.83
N ASP A 170 9.44 -2.67 10.02
CA ASP A 170 10.58 -3.56 10.18
C ASP A 170 10.24 -5.05 9.94
N ASP A 171 11.27 -5.89 10.03
CA ASP A 171 11.16 -7.34 9.87
C ASP A 171 10.22 -8.00 10.90
N GLU A 172 10.09 -7.42 12.10
CA GLU A 172 9.16 -7.91 13.11
C GLU A 172 7.71 -7.61 12.71
N GLY A 173 7.42 -6.37 12.29
CA GLY A 173 6.10 -6.00 11.77
C GLY A 173 5.69 -6.81 10.54
N LEU A 174 6.64 -7.14 9.66
CA LEU A 174 6.41 -8.04 8.52
C LEU A 174 6.07 -9.47 8.98
N LYS A 175 6.82 -10.02 9.94
CA LYS A 175 6.58 -11.36 10.51
C LYS A 175 5.25 -11.45 11.23
N GLU A 176 4.90 -10.45 12.03
CA GLU A 176 3.61 -10.36 12.70
C GLU A 176 2.45 -10.35 11.70
N THR A 177 2.60 -9.62 10.57
CA THR A 177 1.62 -9.62 9.49
C THR A 177 1.46 -11.01 8.89
N GLY A 178 2.56 -11.71 8.60
CA GLY A 178 2.56 -13.09 8.14
C GLY A 178 1.84 -14.03 9.12
N TRP A 179 2.17 -13.93 10.41
CA TRP A 179 1.54 -14.69 11.49
C TRP A 179 0.05 -14.43 11.64
N PHE A 180 -0.39 -13.17 11.49
CA PHE A 180 -1.80 -12.78 11.54
C PHE A 180 -2.62 -13.48 10.45
N TYR A 181 -2.02 -13.66 9.27
CA TYR A 181 -2.62 -14.33 8.12
C TYR A 181 -2.27 -15.82 7.99
N CYS A 182 -1.47 -16.37 8.91
CA CYS A 182 -0.96 -17.74 8.83
C CYS A 182 -0.22 -18.03 7.51
N VAL A 183 0.55 -17.07 7.00
CA VAL A 183 1.37 -17.23 5.78
C VAL A 183 2.83 -16.83 6.05
N GLU A 184 3.76 -17.50 5.37
CA GLU A 184 5.16 -17.10 5.40
C GLU A 184 5.34 -15.82 4.58
N PRO A 185 5.81 -14.71 5.18
CA PRO A 185 6.01 -13.47 4.46
C PRO A 185 7.23 -13.56 3.54
N VAL A 186 7.20 -12.82 2.43
CA VAL A 186 8.36 -12.66 1.54
C VAL A 186 8.99 -11.29 1.80
N CYS A 187 10.26 -11.28 2.17
CA CYS A 187 11.04 -10.05 2.36
C CYS A 187 11.96 -9.83 1.15
N ILE A 188 11.88 -8.65 0.53
CA ILE A 188 12.68 -8.30 -0.65
C ILE A 188 13.82 -7.38 -0.24
N GLU A 189 15.04 -7.72 -0.64
CA GLU A 189 16.24 -6.91 -0.38
C GLU A 189 16.48 -5.83 -1.44
N GLY A 190 17.03 -4.69 -1.01
CA GLY A 190 17.39 -3.59 -1.90
C GLY A 190 16.17 -2.89 -2.48
N VAL A 191 15.13 -2.69 -1.66
CA VAL A 191 13.92 -1.93 -1.98
C VAL A 191 13.35 -1.36 -0.69
N ALA A 192 12.81 -0.15 -0.78
CA ALA A 192 12.23 0.59 0.34
C ALA A 192 10.70 0.41 0.43
N HIS A 193 10.06 1.20 1.31
CA HIS A 193 8.65 1.10 1.66
C HIS A 193 7.70 1.18 0.45
N ASP A 194 7.83 2.25 -0.37
CA ASP A 194 6.99 2.43 -1.56
C ASP A 194 7.55 1.64 -2.74
N MET A 195 7.61 0.32 -2.57
CA MET A 195 8.15 -0.64 -3.52
C MET A 195 7.59 -0.48 -4.93
N MET A 196 6.34 -0.03 -5.08
CA MET A 196 5.70 0.18 -6.39
C MET A 196 6.19 1.42 -7.15
N LEU A 197 6.83 2.36 -6.46
CA LEU A 197 7.37 3.61 -7.01
C LEU A 197 8.90 3.69 -6.93
N ASP A 198 9.52 2.85 -6.09
CA ASP A 198 10.96 2.79 -5.89
C ASP A 198 11.73 2.45 -7.18
N CYS A 199 12.99 2.89 -7.29
CA CYS A 199 13.86 2.59 -8.43
C CYS A 199 14.06 1.08 -8.67
N SER A 200 13.86 0.25 -7.65
CA SER A 200 13.94 -1.22 -7.70
C SER A 200 12.57 -1.89 -7.80
N TRP A 201 11.51 -1.17 -8.21
CA TRP A 201 10.11 -1.65 -8.20
C TRP A 201 9.87 -3.02 -8.86
N LYS A 202 10.68 -3.37 -9.86
CA LYS A 202 10.61 -4.65 -10.58
C LYS A 202 10.76 -5.85 -9.65
N LYS A 203 11.62 -5.75 -8.64
CA LYS A 203 11.86 -6.83 -7.67
C LYS A 203 10.56 -7.25 -6.98
N GLY A 204 9.73 -6.27 -6.59
CA GLY A 204 8.41 -6.48 -6.02
C GLY A 204 7.43 -7.13 -6.98
N ALA A 205 7.34 -6.56 -8.17
CA ALA A 205 6.40 -6.99 -9.19
C ALA A 205 6.64 -8.44 -9.64
N GLU A 206 7.90 -8.84 -9.83
CA GLU A 206 8.28 -10.19 -10.26
C GLU A 206 7.99 -11.27 -9.20
N VAL A 207 8.19 -10.96 -7.91
CA VAL A 207 7.84 -11.90 -6.83
C VAL A 207 6.34 -12.15 -6.80
N LYS A 208 5.54 -11.09 -6.90
CA LYS A 208 4.08 -11.19 -6.93
C LYS A 208 3.61 -11.98 -8.15
N GLU A 209 4.13 -11.70 -9.34
CA GLU A 209 3.73 -12.41 -10.57
C GLU A 209 3.96 -13.93 -10.46
N ARG A 210 5.13 -14.36 -9.94
CA ARG A 210 5.44 -15.79 -9.76
C ARG A 210 4.48 -16.46 -8.77
N LYS A 211 4.06 -15.77 -7.72
CA LYS A 211 3.15 -16.31 -6.69
C LYS A 211 1.68 -16.30 -7.12
N VAL A 212 1.28 -15.38 -7.99
CA VAL A 212 -0.09 -15.32 -8.53
C VAL A 212 -0.33 -16.35 -9.64
N LYS A 213 0.70 -16.76 -10.38
CA LYS A 213 0.62 -17.81 -11.43
C LYS A 213 0.62 -19.25 -10.89
N CYS A 214 0.87 -19.47 -9.60
CA CYS A 214 0.91 -20.79 -8.94
C CYS A 214 -0.37 -21.07 -8.13
#